data_AF-A0A198YWH8-F1
#
_entry.id   AF-A0A198YWH8-F1
#
_cell.length_a   1.000
_cell.length_b   1.000
_cell.length_c   1.000
_cell.angle_alpha   90.00
_cell.angle_beta   90.00
_cell.angle_gamma   90.00
#
_symmetry.space_group_name_H-M   'P 1'
#
loop_
_entity.id
_entity.type
_entity.pdbx_description
1 polymer ?
#
loop_
_entity_poly.entity_id
_entity_poly.type
_entity_poly.pdbx_seq_one_letter_code
_entity_poly.pdbx_strand_id
1 'polypeptide(L)'
;MANSVPAIQQEMLDAIGVTSIEELFAQIPRDHRLARPLDLPPALSERELRRHITDILARNTTTEVVNGHKQGQIDKLLPWNCPVE
;
A
#
# COMPACT_ATOMS: atom_id res chain seq x y z
N MET A 1 -3.44 11.07 -4.23
CA MET A 1 -2.04 11.55 -4.29
C MET A 1 -2.00 12.83 -5.12
N ALA A 2 -0.97 13.67 -4.96
CA ALA A 2 -0.86 14.93 -5.70
C ALA A 2 -0.88 14.73 -7.23
N ASN A 3 -0.23 13.67 -7.72
CA ASN A 3 -0.15 13.34 -9.14
C ASN A 3 -1.40 12.59 -9.67
N SER A 4 -2.45 12.45 -8.86
CA SER A 4 -3.73 11.84 -9.27
C SER A 4 -4.76 12.88 -9.72
N VAL A 5 -4.43 14.18 -9.62
CA VAL A 5 -5.29 15.24 -10.13
C VAL A 5 -5.24 15.21 -11.66
N PRO A 6 -6.38 15.11 -12.37
CA PRO A 6 -6.39 14.98 -13.82
C PRO A 6 -5.65 16.10 -14.56
N ALA A 7 -5.72 17.33 -14.06
CA ALA A 7 -4.99 18.47 -14.62
C ALA A 7 -3.46 18.30 -14.52
N ILE A 8 -2.95 17.92 -13.34
CA ILE A 8 -1.52 17.70 -13.11
C ILE A 8 -1.03 16.52 -13.97
N GLN A 9 -1.83 15.45 -14.07
CA GLN A 9 -1.52 14.32 -14.93
C GLN A 9 -1.38 14.76 -16.39
N GLN A 10 -2.28 15.61 -16.89
CA GLN A 10 -2.22 16.12 -18.26
C GLN A 10 -0.99 17.01 -18.48
N GLU A 11 -0.68 17.91 -17.55
CA GLU A 11 0.53 18.74 -17.60
C GLU A 11 1.80 17.89 -17.69
N MET A 12 1.85 16.78 -16.94
CA MET A 12 2.97 15.83 -17.01
C MET A 12 3.05 15.12 -18.37
N LEU A 13 1.92 14.70 -18.94
CA LEU A 13 1.88 14.06 -20.27
C LEU A 13 2.32 15.03 -21.37
N ASP A 14 1.85 16.28 -21.32
CA ASP A 14 2.20 17.34 -22.27
C ASP A 14 3.70 17.67 -22.20
N ALA A 15 4.27 17.73 -20.99
CA ALA A 15 5.70 17.96 -20.79
C ALA A 15 6.58 16.83 -21.34
N ILE A 16 6.09 15.58 -21.29
CA ILE A 16 6.78 14.40 -21.85
C ILE A 16 6.55 14.28 -23.37
N GLY A 17 5.49 14.91 -23.90
CA GLY A 17 5.14 14.89 -25.32
C GLY A 17 4.38 13.63 -25.76
N VAL A 18 3.65 13.00 -24.84
CA VAL A 18 2.81 11.81 -25.11
C VAL A 18 1.33 12.14 -24.92
N THR A 19 0.44 11.45 -25.63
CA THR A 19 -1.01 11.72 -25.55
C THR A 19 -1.74 10.86 -24.54
N SER A 20 -1.11 9.78 -24.07
CA SER A 20 -1.71 8.79 -23.18
C SER A 20 -0.67 8.14 -22.27
N ILE A 21 -1.13 7.60 -21.13
CA ILE A 21 -0.27 6.81 -20.24
C ILE A 21 0.19 5.53 -20.96
N GLU A 22 -0.65 4.96 -21.81
CA GLU A 22 -0.39 3.73 -22.56
C GLU A 22 0.87 3.82 -23.44
N GLU A 23 1.17 5.01 -23.98
CA GLU A 23 2.38 5.27 -24.77
C GLU A 23 3.67 5.11 -23.95
N LEU A 24 3.65 5.47 -22.66
CA LEU A 24 4.79 5.30 -21.76
C LEU A 24 5.19 3.82 -21.60
N PHE A 25 4.24 2.90 -21.81
CA PHE A 25 4.49 1.47 -21.74
C PHE A 25 5.01 0.86 -23.04
N ALA A 26 5.12 1.62 -24.14
CA ALA A 26 5.53 1.11 -25.47
C ALA A 26 6.84 0.30 -25.45
N GLN A 27 7.77 0.66 -24.56
CA GLN A 27 9.04 -0.03 -24.34
C GLN A 27 8.92 -1.45 -23.76
N ILE A 28 7.78 -1.82 -23.19
CA ILE A 28 7.54 -3.16 -22.63
C ILE A 28 6.94 -4.04 -23.75
N PRO A 29 7.61 -5.14 -24.15
CA PRO A 29 7.08 -6.09 -25.13
C PRO A 29 5.69 -6.58 -24.73
N ARG A 30 4.78 -6.72 -25.71
CA ARG A 30 3.38 -7.10 -25.44
C ARG A 30 3.28 -8.44 -24.71
N ASP A 31 4.16 -9.38 -25.02
CA ASP A 31 4.18 -10.73 -24.42
C ASP A 31 4.54 -10.71 -22.93
N HIS A 32 5.17 -9.63 -22.45
CA HIS A 32 5.47 -9.44 -21.04
C HIS A 32 4.38 -8.66 -20.30
N ARG A 33 3.42 -8.05 -21.02
CA ARG A 33 2.31 -7.34 -20.40
C ARG A 33 1.25 -8.35 -19.95
N LEU A 34 0.68 -8.09 -18.78
CA LEU A 34 -0.40 -8.93 -18.29
C LEU A 34 -1.63 -8.79 -19.20
N ALA A 35 -2.01 -9.87 -19.88
CA ALA A 35 -3.17 -9.89 -20.78
C ALA A 35 -4.52 -10.08 -20.07
N ARG A 36 -4.51 -10.13 -18.73
CA ARG A 36 -5.68 -10.30 -17.88
C ARG A 36 -5.65 -9.29 -16.73
N PRO A 37 -6.80 -8.95 -16.13
CA PRO A 37 -6.81 -8.21 -14.88
C PRO A 37 -6.01 -8.95 -13.79
N LEU A 38 -5.46 -8.18 -12.85
CA LEU A 38 -4.88 -8.74 -11.64
C LEU A 38 -5.98 -9.46 -10.85
N ASP A 39 -5.66 -10.67 -10.39
CA ASP A 39 -6.55 -11.45 -9.52
C ASP A 39 -6.33 -11.00 -8.08
N LEU A 40 -6.97 -9.89 -7.72
CA LEU A 40 -6.85 -9.26 -6.41
C LEU A 40 -8.21 -9.22 -5.70
N PRO A 41 -8.24 -9.34 -4.37
CA PRO A 41 -9.43 -9.08 -3.59
C PRO A 41 -9.90 -7.62 -3.78
N PRO A 42 -11.18 -7.32 -3.49
CA PRO A 42 -11.70 -5.97 -3.61
C PRO A 42 -10.88 -4.98 -2.76
N ALA A 43 -10.78 -3.75 -3.26
CA ALA A 43 -10.12 -2.67 -2.53
C ALA A 43 -10.82 -2.44 -1.18
N LEU A 44 -10.03 -2.44 -0.11
CA LEU A 44 -10.51 -2.14 1.23
C LEU A 44 -10.36 -0.65 1.51
N SER A 45 -11.31 -0.06 2.23
CA SER A 45 -11.10 1.25 2.84
C SER A 45 -10.01 1.18 3.90
N GLU A 46 -9.41 2.33 4.25
CA GLU A 46 -8.38 2.42 5.29
C GLU A 46 -8.82 1.76 6.61
N ARG A 47 -10.07 1.98 7.01
CA ARG A 47 -10.65 1.40 8.24
C ARG A 47 -10.78 -0.12 8.15
N GLU A 48 -11.19 -0.64 7.01
CA GLU A 48 -11.32 -2.09 6.77
C GLU A 48 -9.96 -2.76 6.71
N LEU A 49 -8.99 -2.13 6.04
CA LEU A 49 -7.62 -2.60 5.96
C LEU A 49 -6.99 -2.67 7.35
N ARG A 50 -7.14 -1.62 8.17
CA ARG A 50 -6.65 -1.59 9.55
C ARG A 50 -7.21 -2.77 10.35
N ARG A 51 -8.52 -2.97 10.32
CA ARG A 51 -9.17 -4.09 11.02
C ARG A 51 -8.64 -5.43 10.53
N HIS A 52 -8.60 -5.64 9.21
CA HIS A 52 -8.13 -6.87 8.60
C HIS A 52 -6.70 -7.24 9.04
N ILE A 53 -5.78 -6.27 8.98
CA ILE A 53 -4.39 -6.48 9.41
C ILE A 53 -4.32 -6.75 10.91
N THR A 54 -5.08 -6.02 11.73
CA THR A 54 -5.09 -6.21 13.19
C THR A 54 -5.60 -7.60 13.58
N ASP A 55 -6.64 -8.09 12.90
CA ASP A 55 -7.20 -9.43 13.10
C ASP A 55 -6.22 -10.55 12.72
N ILE A 56 -5.37 -10.33 11.71
CA ILE A 56 -4.30 -11.26 11.35
C ILE A 56 -3.22 -11.25 12.43
N LEU A 57 -2.75 -10.07 12.84
CA LEU A 57 -1.68 -9.93 13.83
C LEU A 57 -2.06 -10.50 15.20
N ALA A 58 -3.33 -10.41 15.61
CA ALA A 58 -3.82 -10.96 16.86
C ALA A 58 -3.66 -12.50 16.97
N ARG A 59 -3.43 -13.20 15.87
CA ARG A 59 -3.20 -14.65 15.85
C ARG A 59 -1.74 -15.02 16.11
N ASN A 60 -0.82 -14.06 16.11
CA ASN A 60 0.59 -14.32 16.35
C ASN A 60 0.84 -14.53 17.86
N THR A 61 1.63 -15.55 18.19
CA THR A 61 2.12 -15.77 19.57
C THR A 61 3.59 -15.40 19.63
N THR A 62 3.98 -14.58 20.60
CA THR A 62 5.36 -14.16 20.81
C THR A 62 6.23 -15.35 21.25
N THR A 63 7.43 -15.47 20.68
CA THR A 63 8.39 -16.54 21.01
C THR A 63 9.19 -16.28 22.28
N GLU A 64 9.13 -15.07 22.83
CA GLU A 64 9.76 -14.71 24.11
C GLU A 64 8.77 -14.95 25.25
N VAL A 65 8.94 -16.06 25.97
CA VAL A 65 8.18 -16.34 27.19
C VAL A 65 8.90 -15.66 28.35
N VAL A 66 8.49 -14.43 28.68
CA VAL A 66 8.89 -13.81 29.95
C VAL A 66 7.83 -14.13 30.99
N ASN A 67 8.19 -15.06 31.88
CA ASN A 67 7.57 -15.42 33.16
C ASN A 67 6.39 -14.54 33.61
N GLY A 68 5.18 -15.10 33.55
CA GLY A 68 4.14 -14.85 34.55
C GLY A 68 3.23 -13.62 34.41
N HIS A 69 3.41 -12.76 33.41
CA HIS A 69 2.49 -11.63 33.19
C HIS A 69 1.79 -11.74 31.84
N LYS A 70 0.45 -11.77 31.85
CA LYS A 70 -0.36 -11.71 30.64
C LYS A 70 -0.14 -10.36 29.97
N GLN A 71 0.83 -10.25 29.06
CA GLN A 71 0.89 -9.14 28.12
C GLN A 71 0.13 -9.53 26.86
N GLY A 72 -1.19 -9.54 26.96
CA GLY A 72 -2.00 -9.31 25.77
C GLY A 72 -1.78 -7.85 25.41
N GLN A 73 -0.82 -7.55 24.54
CA GLN A 73 -0.66 -6.24 23.95
C GLN A 73 0.44 -6.25 22.88
N ILE A 74 0.01 -6.12 21.63
CA ILE A 74 0.73 -5.35 20.60
C ILE A 74 0.73 -3.86 20.99
N ASP A 75 1.11 -3.52 22.22
CA ASP A 75 1.28 -2.13 22.66
C ASP A 75 2.74 -1.83 22.98
N LYS A 76 3.19 -0.73 22.38
CA LYS A 76 4.04 0.28 23.02
C LYS A 76 5.40 -0.18 23.52
N LEU A 77 6.29 -0.57 22.60
CA LEU A 77 7.73 -0.48 22.84
C LEU A 77 8.48 0.19 21.70
N LEU A 78 7.88 1.22 21.14
CA LEU A 78 8.59 2.24 20.41
C LEU A 78 8.02 3.59 20.83
N PRO A 79 8.80 4.48 21.49
CA PRO A 79 8.50 5.89 21.50
C PRO A 79 8.77 6.43 20.09
N TRP A 80 7.97 6.01 19.10
CA TRP A 80 7.95 6.66 17.80
C TRP A 80 7.13 7.94 17.96
N ASN A 81 7.74 8.89 18.64
CA ASN A 81 7.38 10.29 18.53
C ASN A 81 7.88 10.74 17.16
N CYS A 82 7.12 10.43 16.10
CA CYS A 82 7.34 10.98 14.78
C CYS A 82 6.82 12.42 14.84
N PRO A 83 7.69 13.46 14.84
CA PRO A 83 7.20 14.81 14.72
C PRO A 83 6.67 14.96 13.29
N VAL A 84 5.34 15.06 13.18
CA VAL A 84 4.70 15.60 11.99
C VAL A 84 4.83 17.12 12.09
N GLU A 85 5.91 17.66 11.51
CA GLU A 85 5.89 19.02 10.97
C GLU A 85 5.10 19.03 9.65
#